data_AF-A0A6A3XXS9-F1
#
_entry.id   AF-A0A6A3XXS9-F1
#
_cell.length_a   1.000
_cell.length_b   1.000
_cell.length_c   1.000
_cell.angle_alpha   90.00
_cell.angle_beta   90.00
_cell.angle_gamma   90.00
#
_symmetry.space_group_name_H-M   'P 1'
#
loop_
_entity.id
_entity.type
_entity.pdbx_description
1 polymer ?
#
loop_
_entity_poly.entity_id
_entity_poly.type
_entity_poly.pdbx_seq_one_letter_code
_entity_poly.pdbx_strand_id
1 'polypeptide(L)'
;MCSGVFLKGAVSWLQEDRPVHTRFCQDDLVEMLSRMMFWNKLNESYWPKYVPERYYLAAEVRLDDMEEQKVQPLFWGGLSATGDVEKELLPEDFEPEQDDKSMDADWSVADEGVLAEDVSEVESVSESATTSKRRKRRGSQTPNADQPPVKRSRGGSRSLLAQNDYSKLTAAEKAMVGSPEDGMVSWRHHGIRVKHADPSSTKNTQTLGFPAYSPNRHDLDLLKARFDPEAFHHLLTQVLPWRQMYNDRVQELYFHHLEDLSAAEVTFLDEMVEFMNGNSRAFWNALHWIMFLPGDADSLTYKIHTRRRRAQESVSKRAATLAKRHKRNSVRESLFHEPDVWKYPAKVCHWISEDPSALQSHSLEEQLHRLDAAEPARL
;
A
#
# COMPACT_ATOMS: atom_id res chain seq x y z
N MET A 1 -6.11 1.92 10.81
CA MET A 1 -4.75 1.78 10.19
C MET A 1 -4.76 1.05 8.85
N CYS A 2 -4.51 1.76 7.74
CA CYS A 2 -4.27 1.17 6.39
C CYS A 2 -2.81 1.34 5.90
N SER A 3 -1.90 1.69 6.81
CA SER A 3 -0.47 1.83 6.55
C SER A 3 0.18 0.44 6.36
N GLY A 4 1.12 0.34 5.42
CA GLY A 4 1.82 -0.92 5.09
C GLY A 4 2.89 -1.34 6.10
N VAL A 5 2.57 -1.32 7.40
CA VAL A 5 3.49 -1.65 8.47
C VAL A 5 2.86 -2.74 9.35
N PHE A 6 3.46 -3.93 9.35
CA PHE A 6 3.08 -5.04 10.23
C PHE A 6 3.08 -4.59 11.70
N LEU A 7 2.23 -5.17 12.55
CA LEU A 7 2.05 -4.73 13.95
C LEU A 7 3.38 -4.51 14.69
N LYS A 8 4.31 -5.47 14.61
CA LYS A 8 5.64 -5.37 15.22
C LYS A 8 6.48 -4.20 14.70
N GLY A 9 6.36 -3.87 13.41
CA GLY A 9 6.98 -2.69 12.82
C GLY A 9 6.27 -1.39 13.22
N ALA A 10 4.93 -1.40 13.31
CA ALA A 10 4.14 -0.23 13.70
C ALA A 10 4.41 0.16 15.16
N VAL A 11 4.47 -0.83 16.07
CA VAL A 11 4.88 -0.65 17.47
C VAL A 11 6.31 -0.10 17.56
N SER A 12 7.27 -0.69 16.83
CA SER A 12 8.65 -0.18 16.77
C SER A 12 8.72 1.27 16.27
N TRP A 13 7.85 1.68 15.33
CA TRP A 13 7.78 3.05 14.81
C TRP A 13 7.13 4.05 15.77
N LEU A 14 6.19 3.60 16.61
CA LEU A 14 5.57 4.39 17.67
C LEU A 14 6.49 4.55 18.89
N GLN A 15 7.46 3.66 19.05
CA GLN A 15 8.55 3.76 20.02
C GLN A 15 9.73 4.64 19.57
N GLU A 16 9.77 5.08 18.30
CA GLU A 16 10.79 6.01 17.81
C GLU A 16 10.41 7.48 18.05
N ASP A 17 11.41 8.34 18.31
CA ASP A 17 11.18 9.77 18.56
C ASP A 17 10.90 10.53 17.25
N ARG A 18 9.64 10.56 16.83
CA ARG A 18 9.20 11.20 15.57
C ARG A 18 7.71 11.58 15.53
N PRO A 19 7.31 12.55 14.68
CA PRO A 19 5.91 12.82 14.35
C PRO A 19 5.29 11.65 13.56
N VAL A 20 4.43 10.87 14.22
CA VAL A 20 3.65 9.76 13.61
C VAL A 20 2.15 10.02 13.52
N HIS A 21 1.63 11.09 14.14
CA HIS A 21 0.19 11.35 14.20
C HIS A 21 -0.42 11.58 12.80
N THR A 22 0.36 12.07 11.83
CA THR A 22 0.02 12.17 10.39
C THR A 22 -0.14 10.82 9.67
N ARG A 23 -0.18 9.70 10.41
CA ARG A 23 -0.35 8.32 9.89
C ARG A 23 -1.68 7.67 10.28
N PHE A 24 -2.47 8.35 11.11
CA PHE A 24 -3.82 7.97 11.49
C PHE A 24 -4.83 8.87 10.76
N CYS A 25 -6.08 8.41 10.59
CA CYS A 25 -7.15 9.36 10.28
C CYS A 25 -7.46 10.20 11.54
N GLN A 26 -8.19 11.30 11.37
CA GLN A 26 -8.53 12.20 12.48
C GLN A 26 -9.25 11.45 13.62
N ASP A 27 -10.19 10.57 13.29
CA ASP A 27 -10.99 9.84 14.28
C ASP A 27 -10.17 8.76 15.00
N ASP A 28 -9.33 7.98 14.29
CA ASP A 28 -8.34 7.06 14.89
C ASP A 28 -7.43 7.84 15.86
N LEU A 29 -6.94 9.02 15.46
CA LEU A 29 -6.02 9.83 16.26
C LEU A 29 -6.69 10.39 17.53
N VAL A 30 -7.90 10.94 17.42
CA VAL A 30 -8.64 11.49 18.56
C VAL A 30 -9.07 10.37 19.54
N GLU A 31 -9.44 9.19 19.03
CA GLU A 31 -9.72 8.00 19.85
C GLU A 31 -8.46 7.45 20.55
N MET A 32 -7.30 7.50 19.91
CA MET A 32 -6.03 7.15 20.55
C MET A 32 -5.67 8.16 21.65
N LEU A 33 -5.78 9.46 21.37
CA LEU A 33 -5.43 10.52 22.31
C LEU A 33 -6.35 10.54 23.52
N SER A 34 -7.68 10.41 23.35
CA SER A 34 -8.62 10.40 24.47
C SER A 34 -8.34 9.23 25.43
N ARG A 35 -8.05 8.03 24.91
CA ARG A 35 -7.58 6.89 25.71
C ARG A 35 -6.25 7.19 26.40
N MET A 36 -5.26 7.74 25.69
CA MET A 36 -3.94 8.05 26.29
C MET A 36 -4.03 9.15 27.36
N MET A 37 -4.97 10.09 27.25
CA MET A 37 -5.25 11.11 28.26
C MET A 37 -5.92 10.50 29.49
N PHE A 38 -7.05 9.80 29.30
CA PHE A 38 -7.83 9.19 30.38
C PHE A 38 -7.02 8.22 31.23
N TRP A 39 -6.16 7.40 30.61
CA TRP A 39 -5.30 6.44 31.32
C TRP A 39 -3.96 7.02 31.81
N ASN A 40 -3.71 8.32 31.60
CA ASN A 40 -2.47 9.04 31.90
C ASN A 40 -1.21 8.38 31.27
N LYS A 41 -1.30 8.10 29.96
CA LYS A 41 -0.34 7.34 29.14
C LYS A 41 0.39 8.16 28.08
N LEU A 42 0.09 9.45 27.94
CA LEU A 42 0.76 10.34 26.96
C LEU A 42 2.29 10.30 27.06
N ASN A 43 2.84 10.18 28.26
CA ASN A 43 4.29 10.15 28.50
C ASN A 43 4.95 8.78 28.29
N GLU A 44 4.19 7.70 28.02
CA GLU A 44 4.74 6.36 27.72
C GLU A 44 5.11 6.18 26.24
N SER A 45 4.99 7.23 25.43
CA SER A 45 5.36 7.26 24.00
C SER A 45 6.05 8.57 23.67
N TYR A 46 6.99 8.55 22.72
CA TYR A 46 7.70 9.77 22.33
C TYR A 46 6.88 10.65 21.38
N TRP A 47 6.00 10.05 20.57
CA TRP A 47 5.29 10.74 19.49
C TRP A 47 4.20 11.75 19.89
N PRO A 48 3.50 11.67 21.05
CA PRO A 48 2.43 12.61 21.39
C PRO A 48 2.91 14.06 21.52
N LYS A 49 4.18 14.30 21.90
CA LYS A 49 4.77 15.66 21.96
C LYS A 49 4.82 16.39 20.61
N TYR A 50 4.61 15.69 19.49
CA TYR A 50 4.52 16.26 18.14
C TYR A 50 3.07 16.44 17.65
N VAL A 51 2.06 16.12 18.44
CA VAL A 51 0.65 16.24 18.08
C VAL A 51 0.19 17.69 18.23
N PRO A 52 -0.41 18.31 17.20
CA PRO A 52 -0.99 19.66 17.31
C PRO A 52 -2.11 19.73 18.36
N GLU A 53 -2.12 20.83 19.12
CA GLU A 53 -3.04 21.10 20.25
C GLU A 53 -4.52 20.83 19.93
N ARG A 54 -4.98 21.16 18.72
CA ARG A 54 -6.35 20.90 18.26
C ARG A 54 -6.83 19.44 18.39
N TYR A 55 -5.92 18.46 18.32
CA TYR A 55 -6.29 17.04 18.49
C TYR A 55 -6.40 16.64 19.96
N TYR A 56 -5.73 17.35 20.87
CA TYR A 56 -5.96 17.24 22.31
C TYR A 56 -7.30 17.88 22.67
N LEU A 57 -7.60 19.08 22.19
CA LEU A 57 -8.90 19.73 22.40
C LEU A 57 -10.08 18.86 21.88
N ALA A 58 -9.91 18.23 20.71
CA ALA A 58 -10.89 17.28 20.18
C ALA A 58 -11.00 15.98 21.00
N ALA A 59 -9.92 15.56 21.67
CA ALA A 59 -9.92 14.43 22.59
C ALA A 59 -10.53 14.77 23.96
N GLU A 60 -10.42 16.01 24.43
CA GLU A 60 -11.07 16.52 25.65
C GLU A 60 -12.58 16.55 25.47
N VAL A 61 -13.09 17.19 24.41
CA VAL A 61 -14.53 17.18 24.05
C VAL A 61 -15.08 15.75 23.97
N ARG A 62 -14.29 14.81 23.42
CA ARG A 62 -14.66 13.40 23.36
C ARG A 62 -14.68 12.70 24.73
N LEU A 63 -13.87 13.14 25.69
CA LEU A 63 -13.91 12.62 27.06
C LEU A 63 -15.09 13.20 27.85
N ASP A 64 -15.41 14.47 27.65
CA ASP A 64 -16.59 15.12 28.23
C ASP A 64 -17.88 14.42 27.76
N ASP A 65 -18.04 14.23 26.44
CA ASP A 65 -19.12 13.45 25.82
C ASP A 65 -19.28 12.05 26.47
N MET A 66 -18.15 11.42 26.82
CA MET A 66 -18.11 10.07 27.40
C MET A 66 -18.42 10.07 28.90
N GLU A 67 -18.05 11.11 29.66
CA GLU A 67 -18.45 11.29 31.06
C GLU A 67 -19.97 11.51 31.16
N GLU A 68 -20.57 12.35 30.31
CA GLU A 68 -22.03 12.53 30.25
C GLU A 68 -22.76 11.20 30.00
N GLN A 69 -22.24 10.39 29.07
CA GLN A 69 -22.76 9.06 28.74
C GLN A 69 -22.40 7.98 29.78
N LYS A 70 -21.51 8.27 30.73
CA LYS A 70 -20.96 7.35 31.74
C LYS A 70 -20.26 6.13 31.13
N VAL A 71 -19.61 6.33 29.98
CA VAL A 71 -18.83 5.32 29.26
C VAL A 71 -17.35 5.61 29.49
N GLN A 72 -16.54 4.58 29.76
CA GLN A 72 -15.09 4.73 29.91
C GLN A 72 -14.35 4.34 28.62
N PRO A 73 -13.28 5.06 28.22
CA PRO A 73 -12.43 4.66 27.10
C PRO A 73 -11.77 3.29 27.33
N LEU A 74 -11.67 2.48 26.28
CA LEU A 74 -10.98 1.18 26.36
C LEU A 74 -9.53 1.37 26.84
N PHE A 75 -9.04 0.40 27.62
CA PHE A 75 -7.74 0.48 28.29
C PHE A 75 -6.58 0.74 27.32
N TRP A 76 -5.77 1.75 27.61
CA TRP A 76 -4.51 1.99 26.89
C TRP A 76 -3.38 1.19 27.52
N GLY A 77 -3.09 0.03 26.93
CA GLY A 77 -1.92 -0.78 27.24
C GLY A 77 -0.61 -0.15 26.74
N GLY A 78 0.50 -0.48 27.40
CA GLY A 78 1.83 -0.06 26.95
C GLY A 78 2.20 -0.67 25.59
N LEU A 79 2.95 0.07 24.78
CA LEU A 79 3.40 -0.37 23.47
C LEU A 79 4.51 -1.43 23.60
N SER A 80 4.17 -2.72 23.72
CA SER A 80 5.13 -3.84 23.74
C SER A 80 5.31 -4.49 22.36
N ALA A 81 6.56 -4.73 21.96
CA ALA A 81 6.89 -5.45 20.72
C ALA A 81 6.88 -6.99 20.91
N THR A 82 6.51 -7.46 22.11
CA THR A 82 6.20 -8.85 22.47
C THR A 82 4.73 -8.95 22.89
N GLY A 83 4.08 -10.04 22.48
CA GLY A 83 2.74 -10.39 22.93
C GLY A 83 2.80 -11.17 24.23
N ASP A 84 2.79 -10.47 25.37
CA ASP A 84 2.71 -11.08 26.70
C ASP A 84 1.26 -11.10 27.24
N VAL A 85 0.28 -11.12 26.33
CA VAL A 85 -1.17 -11.27 26.63
C VAL A 85 -1.72 -12.64 26.18
N GLU A 86 -1.07 -13.34 25.24
CA GLU A 86 -1.49 -14.69 24.81
C GLU A 86 -1.05 -15.82 25.78
N LYS A 87 -0.44 -15.46 26.91
CA LYS A 87 0.32 -16.37 27.79
C LYS A 87 -0.51 -17.22 28.77
N GLU A 88 -1.84 -17.21 28.68
CA GLU A 88 -2.73 -18.08 29.49
C GLU A 88 -3.29 -19.29 28.72
N LEU A 89 -3.17 -19.36 27.39
CA LEU A 89 -3.81 -20.43 26.59
C LEU A 89 -2.94 -20.98 25.45
N LEU A 90 -1.94 -21.80 25.80
CA LEU A 90 -1.75 -23.21 25.35
C LEU A 90 -0.29 -23.69 25.61
N PRO A 91 -0.01 -25.01 25.64
CA PRO A 91 1.26 -25.55 26.15
C PRO A 91 2.49 -25.37 25.24
N GLU A 92 3.65 -25.50 25.89
CA GLU A 92 4.98 -25.57 25.28
C GLU A 92 5.17 -26.83 24.41
N ASP A 93 5.72 -26.65 23.20
CA ASP A 93 6.73 -27.51 22.54
C ASP A 93 6.75 -27.27 21.02
N PHE A 94 7.79 -26.58 20.50
CA PHE A 94 8.47 -26.94 19.25
C PHE A 94 9.74 -26.09 19.00
N GLU A 95 10.91 -26.74 18.93
CA GLU A 95 12.19 -26.11 18.57
C GLU A 95 12.34 -25.88 17.05
N PRO A 96 13.09 -24.86 16.59
CA PRO A 96 13.22 -24.53 15.17
C PRO A 96 14.46 -25.16 14.48
N GLU A 97 14.24 -26.03 13.48
CA GLU A 97 15.31 -26.49 12.58
C GLU A 97 15.55 -25.54 11.37
N GLN A 98 16.75 -25.64 10.78
CA GLN A 98 17.37 -24.62 9.92
C GLN A 98 17.28 -24.91 8.40
N ASP A 99 17.59 -23.85 7.63
CA ASP A 99 18.18 -23.80 6.27
C ASP A 99 17.95 -24.97 5.29
N ASP A 100 17.28 -24.70 4.17
CA ASP A 100 18.01 -24.72 2.88
C ASP A 100 17.40 -23.76 1.83
N LYS A 101 18.22 -23.43 0.83
CA LYS A 101 18.09 -22.34 -0.15
C LYS A 101 17.10 -22.67 -1.28
N SER A 102 16.49 -21.65 -1.90
CA SER A 102 16.41 -21.56 -3.37
C SER A 102 15.89 -20.20 -3.90
N MET A 103 16.84 -19.42 -4.44
CA MET A 103 16.83 -18.86 -5.80
C MET A 103 15.79 -17.78 -6.19
N ASP A 104 16.29 -16.56 -6.43
CA ASP A 104 15.60 -15.43 -7.06
C ASP A 104 15.20 -15.67 -8.52
N ALA A 105 14.18 -14.94 -8.99
CA ALA A 105 13.89 -14.72 -10.42
C ALA A 105 13.12 -13.39 -10.63
N ASP A 106 13.85 -12.28 -10.62
CA ASP A 106 13.34 -10.96 -11.08
C ASP A 106 13.53 -10.86 -12.60
N TRP A 107 12.45 -10.68 -13.38
CA TRP A 107 12.54 -10.52 -14.83
C TRP A 107 11.54 -9.53 -15.43
N SER A 108 12.10 -8.54 -16.11
CA SER A 108 11.44 -7.66 -17.06
C SER A 108 11.03 -8.41 -18.34
N VAL A 109 9.85 -8.11 -18.88
CA VAL A 109 9.47 -8.51 -20.24
C VAL A 109 10.19 -7.61 -21.24
N ALA A 110 11.01 -8.20 -22.11
CA ALA A 110 11.59 -7.55 -23.28
C ALA A 110 10.75 -7.86 -24.54
N ASP A 111 10.89 -6.99 -25.53
CA ASP A 111 10.25 -7.05 -26.86
C ASP A 111 10.49 -8.38 -27.59
N GLU A 112 9.55 -8.76 -28.46
CA GLU A 112 9.64 -9.92 -29.36
C GLU A 112 9.29 -9.51 -30.80
N GLY A 113 9.99 -10.07 -31.79
CA GLY A 113 9.62 -10.02 -33.20
C GLY A 113 10.42 -9.11 -34.15
N VAL A 114 11.48 -9.65 -34.77
CA VAL A 114 11.76 -9.49 -36.22
C VAL A 114 12.27 -10.84 -36.77
N LEU A 115 11.98 -11.15 -38.04
CA LEU A 115 12.14 -12.46 -38.69
C LEU A 115 13.43 -12.64 -39.52
N ALA A 116 13.92 -13.88 -39.60
CA ALA A 116 14.62 -14.56 -40.72
C ALA A 116 14.62 -16.09 -40.37
N GLU A 117 14.23 -17.05 -41.23
CA GLU A 117 14.90 -17.58 -42.45
C GLU A 117 16.34 -18.09 -42.20
N ASP A 118 16.79 -19.30 -42.59
CA ASP A 118 16.14 -20.54 -43.09
C ASP A 118 17.17 -21.73 -43.01
N VAL A 119 16.81 -22.93 -43.49
CA VAL A 119 17.64 -24.09 -43.97
C VAL A 119 18.63 -24.86 -43.06
N SER A 120 18.30 -26.14 -42.80
CA SER A 120 19.18 -27.35 -43.01
C SER A 120 20.47 -27.52 -42.16
N GLU A 121 21.16 -28.68 -42.04
CA GLU A 121 20.88 -30.11 -42.29
C GLU A 121 21.87 -31.02 -41.50
N VAL A 122 21.44 -32.24 -41.12
CA VAL A 122 22.20 -33.48 -40.76
C VAL A 122 23.47 -33.50 -39.85
N GLU A 123 23.93 -34.74 -39.60
CA GLU A 123 25.15 -35.24 -38.92
C GLU A 123 25.23 -35.14 -37.37
N SER A 124 25.26 -36.20 -36.54
CA SER A 124 25.58 -37.65 -36.59
C SER A 124 27.00 -38.03 -36.13
N VAL A 125 27.11 -39.21 -35.48
CA VAL A 125 28.34 -40.02 -35.23
C VAL A 125 29.38 -39.38 -34.28
N SER A 126 29.39 -39.71 -32.97
CA SER A 126 30.09 -40.88 -32.35
C SER A 126 31.41 -40.44 -31.64
N GLU A 127 32.10 -41.21 -30.77
CA GLU A 127 31.92 -42.59 -30.27
C GLU A 127 32.50 -42.77 -28.83
N SER A 128 32.17 -43.90 -28.18
CA SER A 128 32.99 -44.76 -27.27
C SER A 128 34.04 -44.17 -26.29
N ALA A 129 34.28 -44.73 -25.09
CA ALA A 129 33.64 -45.77 -24.25
C ALA A 129 34.30 -45.71 -22.84
N THR A 130 33.79 -46.30 -21.75
CA THR A 130 33.97 -47.74 -21.45
C THR A 130 33.29 -48.16 -20.12
N THR A 131 32.69 -49.35 -20.12
CA THR A 131 32.54 -50.32 -18.99
C THR A 131 31.92 -49.94 -17.63
N SER A 132 31.25 -50.85 -16.89
CA SER A 132 30.47 -52.05 -17.26
C SER A 132 29.64 -52.59 -16.07
N LYS A 133 28.45 -53.15 -16.35
CA LYS A 133 27.66 -54.07 -15.48
C LYS A 133 27.09 -53.40 -14.18
N ARG A 134 25.96 -53.84 -13.57
CA ARG A 134 25.18 -55.09 -13.68
C ARG A 134 23.66 -54.88 -13.43
N ARG A 135 22.81 -55.53 -14.22
CA ARG A 135 21.34 -55.72 -14.03
C ARG A 135 21.10 -57.07 -13.31
N LYS A 136 20.05 -57.40 -12.55
CA LYS A 136 18.73 -56.84 -12.11
C LYS A 136 18.53 -57.30 -10.60
N ARG A 137 17.40 -57.27 -9.86
CA ARG A 137 15.92 -57.24 -10.12
C ARG A 137 15.16 -56.71 -8.87
N ARG A 138 13.82 -56.59 -8.99
CA ARG A 138 12.77 -56.24 -8.01
C ARG A 138 12.80 -56.90 -6.61
N GLY A 139 12.33 -56.14 -5.62
CA GLY A 139 11.39 -56.58 -4.56
C GLY A 139 10.24 -55.57 -4.48
N SER A 140 9.00 -55.98 -4.15
CA SER A 140 7.82 -55.09 -4.23
C SER A 140 6.81 -55.36 -3.12
N GLN A 141 6.47 -54.34 -2.34
CA GLN A 141 5.31 -54.31 -1.44
C GLN A 141 4.65 -52.93 -1.47
N THR A 142 3.34 -52.91 -1.66
CA THR A 142 2.39 -51.86 -1.25
C THR A 142 1.31 -52.58 -0.43
N PRO A 143 0.79 -51.96 0.64
CA PRO A 143 -0.34 -51.02 0.52
C PRO A 143 -0.07 -49.71 1.32
N ASN A 144 -0.96 -48.72 1.43
CA ASN A 144 -2.37 -48.64 1.04
C ASN A 144 -2.74 -47.25 0.45
N ALA A 145 -3.99 -47.06 0.04
CA ALA A 145 -4.52 -45.79 -0.48
C ALA A 145 -4.90 -44.76 0.61
N ASP A 146 -5.48 -43.63 0.15
CA ASP A 146 -6.21 -42.60 0.93
C ASP A 146 -5.41 -41.66 1.85
N GLN A 147 -4.47 -40.91 1.26
CA GLN A 147 -4.30 -39.48 1.58
C GLN A 147 -4.07 -38.64 0.31
N PRO A 148 -4.80 -37.53 0.09
CA PRO A 148 -4.43 -36.56 -0.93
C PRO A 148 -3.15 -35.80 -0.50
N PRO A 149 -2.28 -35.38 -1.43
CA PRO A 149 -1.03 -34.70 -1.08
C PRO A 149 -1.34 -33.34 -0.43
N VAL A 150 -1.11 -33.25 0.89
CA VAL A 150 -1.31 -32.02 1.67
C VAL A 150 -0.36 -30.95 1.17
N LYS A 151 -0.89 -30.01 0.39
CA LYS A 151 -0.19 -28.79 -0.04
C LYS A 151 0.14 -27.95 1.20
N ARG A 152 1.34 -28.12 1.76
CA ARG A 152 1.88 -27.26 2.83
C ARG A 152 1.76 -25.80 2.38
N SER A 153 0.86 -25.04 3.00
CA SER A 153 0.55 -23.67 2.62
C SER A 153 1.64 -22.70 3.10
N ARG A 154 2.73 -22.59 2.33
CA ARG A 154 3.69 -21.49 2.46
C ARG A 154 3.02 -20.18 2.05
N GLY A 155 2.63 -19.38 3.04
CA GLY A 155 2.01 -18.07 2.87
C GLY A 155 1.07 -17.75 4.02
N GLY A 156 1.06 -16.50 4.48
CA GLY A 156 0.19 -16.05 5.58
C GLY A 156 -1.30 -16.07 5.24
N SER A 157 -2.14 -15.68 6.21
CA SER A 157 -3.59 -15.84 6.10
C SER A 157 -4.19 -15.00 4.96
N ARG A 158 -5.31 -15.48 4.41
CA ARG A 158 -6.14 -14.78 3.42
C ARG A 158 -7.53 -14.62 4.02
N SER A 159 -8.14 -13.43 3.90
CA SER A 159 -9.52 -13.26 4.34
C SER A 159 -10.45 -14.26 3.66
N LEU A 160 -11.55 -14.64 4.32
CA LEU A 160 -12.53 -15.61 3.78
C LEU A 160 -12.97 -15.22 2.36
N LEU A 161 -13.19 -13.92 2.11
CA LEU A 161 -13.51 -13.37 0.79
C LEU A 161 -12.39 -13.55 -0.24
N ALA A 162 -11.13 -13.42 0.16
CA ALA A 162 -9.96 -13.66 -0.71
C ALA A 162 -9.65 -15.15 -0.94
N GLN A 163 -10.28 -16.05 -0.17
CA GLN A 163 -10.26 -17.49 -0.43
C GLN A 163 -11.26 -17.89 -1.52
N ASN A 164 -12.45 -17.27 -1.54
CA ASN A 164 -13.47 -17.47 -2.56
C ASN A 164 -13.02 -17.03 -3.97
N ASP A 165 -13.57 -17.66 -5.01
CA ASP A 165 -13.41 -17.23 -6.41
C ASP A 165 -14.37 -16.07 -6.72
N TYR A 166 -13.98 -15.16 -7.62
CA TYR A 166 -14.79 -13.99 -7.98
C TYR A 166 -16.21 -14.35 -8.46
N SER A 167 -16.36 -15.44 -9.20
CA SER A 167 -17.66 -15.95 -9.69
C SER A 167 -18.58 -16.51 -8.60
N LYS A 168 -18.08 -16.71 -7.37
CA LYS A 168 -18.84 -17.19 -6.21
C LYS A 168 -19.25 -16.05 -5.26
N LEU A 169 -18.79 -14.82 -5.51
CA LEU A 169 -19.11 -13.65 -4.68
C LEU A 169 -20.50 -13.11 -5.01
N THR A 170 -21.30 -12.89 -3.96
CA THR A 170 -22.56 -12.15 -4.03
C THR A 170 -22.34 -10.68 -4.39
N ALA A 171 -23.40 -9.99 -4.84
CA ALA A 171 -23.38 -8.54 -5.09
C ALA A 171 -22.96 -7.71 -3.85
N ALA A 172 -23.19 -8.22 -2.64
CA ALA A 172 -22.74 -7.60 -1.38
C ALA A 172 -21.21 -7.75 -1.18
N GLU A 173 -20.68 -8.96 -1.34
CA GLU A 173 -19.22 -9.21 -1.26
C GLU A 173 -18.44 -8.52 -2.39
N LYS A 174 -19.08 -8.29 -3.55
CA LYS A 174 -18.53 -7.47 -4.64
C LYS A 174 -18.57 -5.96 -4.37
N ALA A 175 -19.48 -5.49 -3.51
CA ALA A 175 -19.50 -4.08 -3.07
C ALA A 175 -18.45 -3.80 -1.99
N MET A 176 -18.18 -4.78 -1.12
CA MET A 176 -17.37 -4.62 0.09
C MET A 176 -15.91 -4.22 -0.17
N VAL A 177 -15.43 -3.27 0.63
CA VAL A 177 -14.00 -3.02 0.88
C VAL A 177 -13.65 -3.70 2.21
N GLY A 178 -12.81 -4.73 2.17
CA GLY A 178 -12.31 -5.38 3.37
C GLY A 178 -11.05 -4.70 3.91
N SER A 179 -10.88 -4.69 5.21
CA SER A 179 -9.61 -4.32 5.87
C SER A 179 -8.72 -5.56 6.05
N PRO A 180 -7.38 -5.43 5.96
CA PRO A 180 -6.47 -6.50 6.37
C PRO A 180 -6.41 -6.61 7.90
N GLU A 181 -6.42 -7.84 8.41
CA GLU A 181 -6.05 -8.17 9.80
C GLU A 181 -4.51 -8.33 9.88
N ASP A 182 -3.91 -8.28 11.08
CA ASP A 182 -2.45 -8.46 11.18
C ASP A 182 -2.01 -9.85 10.71
N GLY A 183 -0.84 -9.91 10.08
CA GLY A 183 -0.34 -11.12 9.40
C GLY A 183 -1.12 -11.57 8.15
N MET A 184 -2.21 -10.88 7.77
CA MET A 184 -2.96 -11.19 6.55
C MET A 184 -2.19 -10.73 5.30
N VAL A 185 -2.02 -11.62 4.31
CA VAL A 185 -1.26 -11.29 3.08
C VAL A 185 -2.15 -10.87 1.91
N SER A 186 -3.46 -11.20 1.94
CA SER A 186 -4.39 -10.84 0.87
C SER A 186 -5.85 -10.81 1.34
N TRP A 187 -6.56 -9.76 0.91
CA TRP A 187 -7.98 -9.48 1.18
C TRP A 187 -8.68 -9.04 -0.13
N ARG A 188 -9.90 -8.50 -0.07
CA ARG A 188 -10.61 -7.98 -1.26
C ARG A 188 -11.06 -6.53 -1.10
N HIS A 189 -10.93 -5.74 -2.18
CA HIS A 189 -11.60 -4.44 -2.38
C HIS A 189 -12.54 -4.59 -3.58
N HIS A 190 -13.83 -4.26 -3.42
CA HIS A 190 -14.86 -4.35 -4.47
C HIS A 190 -14.79 -5.65 -5.29
N GLY A 191 -14.73 -6.80 -4.60
CA GLY A 191 -14.60 -8.11 -5.24
C GLY A 191 -13.26 -8.43 -5.93
N ILE A 192 -12.25 -7.54 -5.95
CA ILE A 192 -10.89 -7.78 -6.48
C ILE A 192 -9.95 -8.21 -5.36
N ARG A 193 -9.18 -9.29 -5.52
CA ARG A 193 -8.09 -9.62 -4.58
C ARG A 193 -7.02 -8.54 -4.61
N VAL A 194 -6.69 -8.01 -3.44
CA VAL A 194 -5.52 -7.16 -3.20
C VAL A 194 -4.56 -7.86 -2.24
N LYS A 195 -3.29 -7.47 -2.28
CA LYS A 195 -2.23 -7.93 -1.37
C LYS A 195 -1.33 -6.77 -0.97
N HIS A 196 -0.64 -6.88 0.16
CA HIS A 196 0.44 -5.93 0.49
C HIS A 196 1.53 -5.93 -0.60
N ALA A 197 2.24 -4.79 -0.70
CA ALA A 197 3.54 -4.75 -1.35
C ALA A 197 4.51 -5.74 -0.68
N ASP A 198 5.44 -6.31 -1.43
CA ASP A 198 6.29 -7.41 -0.95
C ASP A 198 7.17 -6.99 0.26
N PRO A 199 6.96 -7.59 1.46
CA PRO A 199 7.69 -7.19 2.67
C PRO A 199 9.17 -7.53 2.65
N SER A 200 9.57 -8.55 1.90
CA SER A 200 10.96 -9.04 1.86
C SER A 200 11.91 -8.05 1.17
N SER A 201 11.36 -7.16 0.34
CA SER A 201 12.13 -6.33 -0.57
C SER A 201 12.28 -4.91 -0.01
N THR A 202 13.37 -4.67 0.72
CA THR A 202 13.72 -3.36 1.32
C THR A 202 13.86 -2.22 0.31
N LYS A 203 14.11 -2.54 -0.97
CA LYS A 203 14.14 -1.60 -2.11
C LYS A 203 12.74 -1.20 -2.61
N ASN A 204 11.68 -1.70 -1.98
CA ASN A 204 10.33 -1.82 -2.54
C ASN A 204 9.22 -1.42 -1.55
N THR A 205 9.57 -0.85 -0.40
CA THR A 205 8.61 -0.29 0.56
C THR A 205 7.86 0.91 -0.02
N GLN A 206 6.60 1.06 0.36
CA GLN A 206 5.81 2.24 -0.01
C GLN A 206 6.24 3.44 0.85
N THR A 207 6.15 4.67 0.30
CA THR A 207 6.33 5.88 1.11
C THR A 207 5.26 5.90 2.21
N LEU A 208 5.68 5.91 3.48
CA LEU A 208 4.78 5.76 4.62
C LEU A 208 3.63 6.77 4.60
N GLY A 209 2.45 6.33 5.05
CA GLY A 209 1.18 7.05 5.00
C GLY A 209 0.32 6.60 3.82
N PHE A 210 0.93 6.42 2.65
CA PHE A 210 0.20 6.04 1.44
C PHE A 210 -0.24 4.56 1.43
N PRO A 211 -1.34 4.24 0.73
CA PRO A 211 -1.79 2.86 0.51
C PRO A 211 -0.69 1.95 -0.03
N ALA A 212 -0.47 0.85 0.70
CA ALA A 212 0.64 -0.09 0.47
C ALA A 212 0.17 -1.45 -0.06
N TYR A 213 -0.91 -1.46 -0.84
CA TYR A 213 -1.48 -2.65 -1.47
C TYR A 213 -1.45 -2.59 -3.00
N SER A 214 -1.58 -3.76 -3.63
CA SER A 214 -1.63 -3.94 -5.08
C SER A 214 -2.66 -5.00 -5.47
N PRO A 215 -3.37 -4.85 -6.61
CA PRO A 215 -4.28 -5.87 -7.09
C PRO A 215 -3.53 -7.15 -7.50
N ASN A 216 -4.16 -8.30 -7.26
CA ASN A 216 -3.61 -9.61 -7.58
C ASN A 216 -3.55 -9.79 -9.10
N ARG A 217 -2.42 -10.30 -9.62
CA ARG A 217 -2.20 -10.46 -11.08
C ARG A 217 -3.31 -11.23 -11.81
N HIS A 218 -3.96 -12.17 -11.12
CA HIS A 218 -5.02 -13.02 -11.69
C HIS A 218 -6.41 -12.36 -11.67
N ASP A 219 -6.58 -11.23 -10.96
CA ASP A 219 -7.82 -10.45 -10.89
C ASP A 219 -7.72 -9.16 -11.73
N LEU A 220 -6.60 -8.93 -12.44
CA LEU A 220 -6.37 -7.71 -13.24
C LEU A 220 -7.33 -7.57 -14.42
N ASP A 221 -7.74 -8.66 -15.05
CA ASP A 221 -8.65 -8.63 -16.20
C ASP A 221 -10.09 -8.26 -15.80
N LEU A 222 -10.46 -8.51 -14.55
CA LEU A 222 -11.68 -7.97 -13.95
C LEU A 222 -11.59 -6.45 -13.80
N LEU A 223 -10.48 -5.91 -13.28
CA LEU A 223 -10.27 -4.45 -13.20
C LEU A 223 -10.29 -3.80 -14.59
N LYS A 224 -9.58 -4.38 -15.56
CA LYS A 224 -9.53 -3.88 -16.94
C LYS A 224 -10.92 -3.82 -17.59
N ALA A 225 -11.79 -4.80 -17.32
CA ALA A 225 -13.15 -4.85 -17.84
C ALA A 225 -14.12 -3.87 -17.17
N ARG A 226 -13.76 -3.28 -16.02
CA ARG A 226 -14.54 -2.24 -15.33
C ARG A 226 -14.20 -0.82 -15.78
N PHE A 227 -13.15 -0.64 -16.57
CA PHE A 227 -12.65 0.69 -16.92
C PHE A 227 -13.44 1.31 -18.06
N ASP A 228 -14.11 2.43 -17.76
CA ASP A 228 -14.70 3.34 -18.74
C ASP A 228 -13.67 4.41 -19.17
N PRO A 229 -13.19 4.41 -20.42
CA PRO A 229 -12.26 5.42 -20.91
C PRO A 229 -12.86 6.82 -21.06
N GLU A 230 -14.17 6.93 -21.31
CA GLU A 230 -14.86 8.19 -21.55
C GLU A 230 -15.18 8.89 -20.23
N ALA A 231 -15.73 8.17 -19.24
CA ALA A 231 -15.92 8.69 -17.89
C ALA A 231 -14.57 9.08 -17.24
N PHE A 232 -13.52 8.26 -17.40
CA PHE A 232 -12.19 8.65 -16.90
C PHE A 232 -11.58 9.82 -17.68
N HIS A 233 -11.92 9.99 -18.98
CA HIS A 233 -11.54 11.20 -19.72
C HIS A 233 -12.31 12.45 -19.28
N HIS A 234 -13.60 12.33 -18.94
CA HIS A 234 -14.43 13.39 -18.35
C HIS A 234 -13.80 13.88 -17.04
N LEU A 235 -13.54 12.96 -16.09
CA LEU A 235 -12.83 13.26 -14.85
C LEU A 235 -11.47 13.96 -15.12
N LEU A 236 -10.73 13.49 -16.13
CA LEU A 236 -9.44 14.04 -16.53
C LEU A 236 -9.47 15.34 -17.38
N THR A 237 -10.63 15.90 -17.70
CA THR A 237 -10.78 17.11 -18.54
C THR A 237 -11.77 18.16 -18.05
N GLN A 238 -12.87 17.76 -17.40
CA GLN A 238 -13.90 18.67 -16.89
C GLN A 238 -13.77 18.87 -15.37
N VAL A 239 -13.74 17.76 -14.61
CA VAL A 239 -13.64 17.80 -13.13
C VAL A 239 -12.24 18.22 -12.67
N LEU A 240 -11.19 17.73 -13.34
CA LEU A 240 -9.80 18.11 -13.08
C LEU A 240 -9.38 17.92 -11.60
N PRO A 241 -9.65 16.78 -10.95
CA PRO A 241 -9.65 16.62 -9.48
C PRO A 241 -8.32 16.98 -8.79
N TRP A 242 -7.19 16.90 -9.49
CA TRP A 242 -5.90 17.34 -8.95
C TRP A 242 -5.81 18.86 -8.70
N ARG A 243 -6.66 19.66 -9.34
CA ARG A 243 -6.81 21.10 -9.03
C ARG A 243 -7.54 21.30 -7.73
N GLN A 244 -8.62 20.55 -7.51
CA GLN A 244 -9.35 20.55 -6.25
C GLN A 244 -8.43 20.07 -5.11
N MET A 245 -7.79 18.91 -5.26
CA MET A 245 -6.76 18.39 -4.34
C MET A 245 -5.68 19.45 -3.99
N TYR A 246 -5.22 20.24 -4.96
CA TYR A 246 -4.25 21.31 -4.72
C TYR A 246 -4.84 22.58 -4.07
N ASN A 247 -6.10 22.91 -4.35
CA ASN A 247 -6.77 24.07 -3.72
C ASN A 247 -7.15 23.77 -2.26
N ASP A 248 -7.68 22.57 -2.02
CA ASP A 248 -8.23 22.09 -0.76
C ASP A 248 -7.13 21.55 0.19
N ARG A 249 -5.87 21.53 -0.27
CA ARG A 249 -4.69 21.15 0.54
C ARG A 249 -4.52 22.05 1.76
N VAL A 250 -3.83 21.55 2.79
CA VAL A 250 -3.36 22.36 3.92
C VAL A 250 -2.44 23.48 3.42
N GLN A 251 -2.70 24.72 3.85
CA GLN A 251 -1.92 25.92 3.47
C GLN A 251 -1.26 26.59 4.69
N GLU A 252 -1.26 25.90 5.83
CA GLU A 252 -0.76 26.35 7.12
C GLU A 252 0.33 25.38 7.62
N LEU A 253 1.38 25.91 8.23
CA LEU A 253 2.36 25.11 8.95
C LEU A 253 1.78 24.68 10.30
N TYR A 254 1.92 23.40 10.67
CA TYR A 254 1.40 22.83 11.91
C TYR A 254 2.49 22.51 12.95
N PHE A 255 3.76 22.48 12.55
CA PHE A 255 4.89 22.11 13.41
C PHE A 255 5.97 23.19 13.54
N HIS A 256 5.93 24.25 12.73
CA HIS A 256 6.87 25.37 12.76
C HIS A 256 6.14 26.70 12.58
N HIS A 257 6.59 27.76 13.25
CA HIS A 257 6.17 29.11 12.94
C HIS A 257 7.05 29.69 11.82
N LEU A 258 6.45 30.46 10.91
CA LEU A 258 7.18 31.09 9.79
C LEU A 258 8.30 32.03 10.26
N GLU A 259 8.14 32.63 11.44
CA GLU A 259 9.12 33.51 12.10
C GLU A 259 10.38 32.77 12.58
N ASP A 260 10.27 31.45 12.86
CA ASP A 260 11.37 30.58 13.28
C ASP A 260 12.11 29.93 12.10
N LEU A 261 11.76 30.27 10.86
CA LEU A 261 12.36 29.70 9.66
C LEU A 261 13.50 30.57 9.11
N SER A 262 14.62 29.93 8.79
CA SER A 262 15.68 30.59 8.02
C SER A 262 15.21 30.88 6.59
N ALA A 263 15.79 31.90 5.95
CA ALA A 263 15.44 32.23 4.56
C ALA A 263 15.57 31.05 3.58
N ALA A 264 16.48 30.11 3.83
CA ALA A 264 16.64 28.89 3.04
C ALA A 264 15.51 27.86 3.27
N GLU A 265 14.88 27.87 4.45
CA GLU A 265 13.72 27.05 4.78
C GLU A 265 12.43 27.68 4.22
N VAL A 266 12.30 29.01 4.21
CA VAL A 266 11.21 29.71 3.52
C VAL A 266 11.27 29.45 2.01
N THR A 267 12.42 29.65 1.36
CA THR A 267 12.60 29.34 -0.07
C THR A 267 12.39 27.84 -0.38
N PHE A 268 12.64 26.93 0.57
CA PHE A 268 12.27 25.53 0.41
C PHE A 268 10.75 25.33 0.34
N LEU A 269 9.99 25.99 1.22
CA LEU A 269 8.52 25.94 1.18
C LEU A 269 7.98 26.55 -0.12
N ASP A 270 8.49 27.71 -0.56
CA ASP A 270 8.13 28.32 -1.85
C ASP A 270 8.37 27.36 -3.02
N GLU A 271 9.59 26.81 -3.14
CA GLU A 271 9.94 25.86 -4.21
C GLU A 271 9.11 24.56 -4.13
N MET A 272 8.73 24.10 -2.93
CA MET A 272 7.80 22.97 -2.77
C MET A 272 6.40 23.35 -3.24
N VAL A 273 5.85 24.51 -2.88
CA VAL A 273 4.52 24.96 -3.28
C VAL A 273 4.42 25.13 -4.79
N GLU A 274 5.41 25.75 -5.44
CA GLU A 274 5.50 25.79 -6.90
C GLU A 274 5.58 24.39 -7.52
N PHE A 275 6.40 23.50 -6.95
CA PHE A 275 6.55 22.13 -7.44
C PHE A 275 5.26 21.32 -7.29
N MET A 276 4.53 21.48 -6.19
CA MET A 276 3.25 20.80 -5.96
C MET A 276 2.18 21.32 -6.91
N ASN A 277 2.08 22.64 -7.13
CA ASN A 277 1.16 23.24 -8.08
C ASN A 277 1.41 22.72 -9.51
N GLY A 278 2.63 22.92 -10.01
CA GLY A 278 3.03 22.58 -11.38
C GLY A 278 3.04 21.09 -11.69
N ASN A 279 3.09 20.22 -10.66
CA ASN A 279 3.05 18.77 -10.83
C ASN A 279 1.84 18.10 -10.17
N SER A 280 0.84 18.85 -9.68
CA SER A 280 -0.36 18.37 -8.98
C SER A 280 -1.04 17.20 -9.70
N ARG A 281 -1.21 17.31 -11.03
CA ARG A 281 -1.75 16.23 -11.88
C ARG A 281 -0.94 14.95 -11.79
N ALA A 282 0.38 15.00 -11.63
CA ALA A 282 1.24 13.82 -11.50
C ALA A 282 1.15 13.19 -10.09
N PHE A 283 1.10 14.01 -9.03
CA PHE A 283 0.81 13.55 -7.66
C PHE A 283 -0.51 12.79 -7.63
N TRP A 284 -1.62 13.44 -8.01
CA TRP A 284 -2.95 12.80 -8.07
C TRP A 284 -2.94 11.54 -8.92
N ASN A 285 -2.30 11.55 -10.11
CA ASN A 285 -2.22 10.36 -10.96
C ASN A 285 -1.47 9.18 -10.32
N ALA A 286 -0.45 9.46 -9.51
CA ALA A 286 0.30 8.44 -8.77
C ALA A 286 -0.47 7.96 -7.52
N LEU A 287 -1.32 8.81 -6.95
CA LEU A 287 -2.20 8.49 -5.82
C LEU A 287 -3.52 7.82 -6.26
N HIS A 288 -3.89 7.89 -7.55
CA HIS A 288 -5.16 7.39 -8.10
C HIS A 288 -4.98 6.43 -9.28
N TRP A 289 -4.18 5.38 -9.11
CA TRP A 289 -3.77 4.50 -10.22
C TRP A 289 -4.78 3.37 -10.53
N ILE A 290 -5.75 3.69 -11.38
CA ILE A 290 -6.64 2.70 -12.02
C ILE A 290 -5.85 1.82 -13.01
N MET A 291 -6.12 0.52 -13.02
CA MET A 291 -5.57 -0.47 -13.97
C MET A 291 -6.53 -0.71 -15.13
N PHE A 292 -6.04 -0.61 -16.37
CA PHE A 292 -6.84 -0.85 -17.58
C PHE A 292 -5.97 -1.37 -18.74
N LEU A 293 -6.60 -1.92 -19.78
CA LEU A 293 -5.91 -2.32 -21.02
C LEU A 293 -5.58 -1.07 -21.82
N PRO A 294 -4.32 -0.80 -22.21
CA PRO A 294 -3.99 0.37 -23.01
C PRO A 294 -4.73 0.42 -24.35
N GLY A 295 -5.08 -0.72 -24.95
CA GLY A 295 -5.58 -0.79 -26.32
C GLY A 295 -4.49 -0.43 -27.34
N ASP A 296 -4.91 -0.19 -28.58
CA ASP A 296 -4.00 0.19 -29.67
C ASP A 296 -3.34 1.55 -29.41
N ALA A 297 -2.18 1.78 -30.01
CA ALA A 297 -1.36 2.99 -29.78
C ALA A 297 -2.10 4.32 -30.02
N ASP A 298 -3.08 4.32 -30.93
CA ASP A 298 -3.89 5.50 -31.23
C ASP A 298 -5.15 5.68 -30.37
N SER A 299 -5.49 4.69 -29.53
CA SER A 299 -6.65 4.78 -28.65
C SER A 299 -6.51 5.89 -27.59
N LEU A 300 -7.65 6.44 -27.17
CA LEU A 300 -7.74 7.39 -26.05
C LEU A 300 -7.07 6.80 -24.79
N THR A 301 -7.32 5.51 -24.54
CA THR A 301 -6.83 4.73 -23.42
C THR A 301 -5.30 4.63 -23.39
N TYR A 302 -4.66 4.33 -24.52
CA TYR A 302 -3.19 4.28 -24.63
C TYR A 302 -2.57 5.66 -24.40
N LYS A 303 -3.17 6.69 -24.99
CA LYS A 303 -2.73 8.10 -24.87
C LYS A 303 -2.86 8.61 -23.42
N ILE A 304 -3.89 8.20 -22.69
CA ILE A 304 -4.01 8.44 -21.24
C ILE A 304 -2.91 7.68 -20.48
N HIS A 305 -2.79 6.36 -20.65
CA HIS A 305 -1.82 5.53 -19.92
C HIS A 305 -0.37 6.00 -20.08
N THR A 306 0.08 6.22 -21.32
CA THR A 306 1.45 6.64 -21.61
C THR A 306 1.76 8.03 -21.06
N ARG A 307 0.82 8.98 -21.15
CA ARG A 307 0.96 10.32 -20.55
C ARG A 307 1.05 10.24 -19.02
N ARG A 308 0.19 9.44 -18.37
CA ARG A 308 0.22 9.22 -16.91
C ARG A 308 1.55 8.61 -16.46
N ARG A 309 2.01 7.53 -17.12
CA ARG A 309 3.26 6.85 -16.78
C ARG A 309 4.49 7.77 -16.93
N ARG A 310 4.65 8.43 -18.09
CA ARG A 310 5.77 9.36 -18.35
C ARG A 310 5.81 10.52 -17.33
N ALA A 311 4.65 11.06 -16.96
CA ALA A 311 4.56 12.09 -15.92
C ALA A 311 4.95 11.52 -14.54
N GLN A 312 4.44 10.34 -14.18
CA GLN A 312 4.69 9.70 -12.90
C GLN A 312 6.20 9.43 -12.68
N GLU A 313 6.89 8.90 -13.68
CA GLU A 313 8.33 8.62 -13.61
C GLU A 313 9.18 9.90 -13.55
N SER A 314 8.82 10.91 -14.34
CA SER A 314 9.53 12.20 -14.40
C SER A 314 9.42 12.97 -13.10
N VAL A 315 8.21 13.08 -12.54
CA VAL A 315 7.96 13.81 -11.30
C VAL A 315 8.53 13.07 -10.09
N SER A 316 8.47 11.73 -10.05
CA SER A 316 9.15 10.92 -9.02
C SER A 316 10.66 11.25 -8.94
N LYS A 317 11.35 11.21 -10.08
CA LYS A 317 12.79 11.52 -10.18
C LYS A 317 13.10 12.97 -9.78
N ARG A 318 12.25 13.93 -10.18
CA ARG A 318 12.40 15.35 -9.79
C ARG A 318 12.16 15.58 -8.29
N ALA A 319 11.09 15.01 -7.71
CA ALA A 319 10.78 15.13 -6.28
C ALA A 319 11.89 14.52 -5.40
N ALA A 320 12.40 13.34 -5.77
CA ALA A 320 13.54 12.71 -5.09
C ALA A 320 14.85 13.52 -5.22
N THR A 321 15.00 14.32 -6.28
CA THR A 321 16.15 15.22 -6.47
C THR A 321 16.00 16.50 -5.66
N LEU A 322 14.79 17.07 -5.64
CA LEU A 322 14.41 18.25 -4.85
C LEU A 322 14.65 18.00 -3.36
N ALA A 323 14.11 16.92 -2.79
CA ALA A 323 14.33 16.55 -1.39
C ALA A 323 15.84 16.35 -1.07
N LYS A 324 16.60 15.71 -1.97
CA LYS A 324 18.06 15.55 -1.82
C LYS A 324 18.84 16.86 -1.88
N ARG A 325 18.36 17.87 -2.61
CA ARG A 325 18.95 19.23 -2.63
C ARG A 325 18.76 19.91 -1.28
N HIS A 326 17.54 19.95 -0.77
CA HIS A 326 17.23 20.67 0.47
C HIS A 326 17.85 20.02 1.71
N LYS A 327 17.92 18.69 1.77
CA LYS A 327 18.70 17.95 2.80
C LYS A 327 20.20 18.25 2.79
N ARG A 328 20.77 18.76 1.67
CA ARG A 328 22.17 19.24 1.60
C ARG A 328 22.31 20.72 1.97
N ASN A 329 21.23 21.50 1.83
CA ASN A 329 21.17 22.92 2.18
C ASN A 329 20.79 23.15 3.66
N SER A 330 20.92 22.13 4.51
CA SER A 330 20.61 22.17 5.96
C SER A 330 19.17 22.54 6.33
N VAL A 331 18.19 22.36 5.42
CA VAL A 331 16.76 22.45 5.74
C VAL A 331 16.40 21.38 6.78
N ARG A 332 15.71 21.77 7.86
CA ARG A 332 15.27 20.85 8.93
C ARG A 332 14.48 19.66 8.36
N GLU A 333 14.80 18.44 8.81
CA GLU A 333 14.07 17.23 8.41
C GLU A 333 12.57 17.32 8.76
N SER A 334 12.23 17.98 9.87
CA SER A 334 10.85 18.17 10.33
C SER A 334 9.99 18.98 9.37
N LEU A 335 10.54 19.88 8.56
CA LEU A 335 9.76 20.60 7.54
C LEU A 335 9.26 19.66 6.43
N PHE A 336 9.99 18.57 6.14
CA PHE A 336 9.47 17.50 5.28
C PHE A 336 8.38 16.65 5.97
N HIS A 337 7.91 17.01 7.16
CA HIS A 337 6.79 16.35 7.84
C HIS A 337 5.52 17.20 7.93
N GLU A 338 5.60 18.50 7.61
CA GLU A 338 4.44 19.39 7.50
C GLU A 338 3.43 18.86 6.45
N PRO A 339 2.10 19.03 6.65
CA PRO A 339 1.11 18.46 5.73
C PRO A 339 0.93 19.24 4.43
N ASP A 340 1.30 20.52 4.40
CA ASP A 340 1.37 21.29 3.15
C ASP A 340 2.47 20.74 2.23
N VAL A 341 3.58 20.24 2.78
CA VAL A 341 4.72 19.63 2.05
C VAL A 341 4.41 18.20 1.59
N TRP A 342 3.67 18.08 0.48
CA TRP A 342 3.31 16.79 -0.12
C TRP A 342 4.51 15.87 -0.39
N LYS A 343 4.34 14.60 -0.03
CA LYS A 343 5.30 13.52 -0.28
C LYS A 343 4.96 12.82 -1.59
N TYR A 344 5.96 12.54 -2.42
CA TYR A 344 5.72 11.71 -3.60
C TYR A 344 5.69 10.22 -3.21
N PRO A 345 4.69 9.45 -3.66
CA PRO A 345 4.60 8.03 -3.31
C PRO A 345 5.66 7.21 -4.07
N ALA A 346 6.39 6.35 -3.35
CA ALA A 346 7.43 5.49 -3.94
C ALA A 346 6.85 4.49 -4.95
N LYS A 347 5.60 4.06 -4.73
CA LYS A 347 4.81 3.22 -5.64
C LYS A 347 3.45 3.84 -5.88
N VAL A 348 2.91 3.63 -7.07
CA VAL A 348 1.55 4.11 -7.38
C VAL A 348 0.51 3.47 -6.46
N CYS A 349 -0.40 4.28 -5.93
CA CYS A 349 -1.47 3.84 -5.05
C CYS A 349 -2.66 3.42 -5.91
N HIS A 350 -3.01 2.14 -5.87
CA HIS A 350 -4.02 1.60 -6.75
C HIS A 350 -5.42 2.10 -6.37
N TRP A 351 -6.17 2.59 -7.35
CA TRP A 351 -7.62 2.78 -7.23
C TRP A 351 -8.27 1.51 -7.77
N ILE A 352 -9.00 0.81 -6.90
CA ILE A 352 -9.80 -0.36 -7.25
C ILE A 352 -11.22 0.15 -7.52
N SER A 353 -11.64 0.21 -8.79
CA SER A 353 -12.99 0.67 -9.15
C SER A 353 -14.07 -0.32 -8.70
N GLU A 354 -15.27 0.17 -8.41
CA GLU A 354 -16.43 -0.65 -8.00
C GLU A 354 -16.80 -1.72 -9.05
N ASP A 355 -17.50 -2.77 -8.64
CA ASP A 355 -17.98 -3.81 -9.55
C ASP A 355 -19.35 -3.42 -10.16
N PRO A 356 -19.54 -3.43 -11.49
CA PRO A 356 -20.83 -3.12 -12.12
C PRO A 356 -22.00 -4.05 -11.75
N SER A 357 -21.74 -5.17 -11.06
CA SER A 357 -22.73 -6.07 -10.47
C SER A 357 -22.79 -6.05 -8.94
N ALA A 358 -22.24 -5.00 -8.31
CA ALA A 358 -22.44 -4.69 -6.90
C ALA A 358 -23.91 -4.26 -6.62
N LEU A 359 -24.30 -4.24 -5.34
CA LEU A 359 -25.64 -3.78 -4.91
C LEU A 359 -25.91 -2.29 -5.22
N GLN A 360 -24.86 -1.50 -5.36
CA GLN A 360 -24.87 -0.08 -5.69
C GLN A 360 -23.72 0.16 -6.68
N SER A 361 -23.96 0.98 -7.69
CA SER A 361 -22.96 1.38 -8.69
C SER A 361 -22.88 2.90 -8.68
N HIS A 362 -21.84 3.46 -8.06
CA HIS A 362 -21.65 4.90 -8.00
C HIS A 362 -20.97 5.42 -9.27
N SER A 363 -21.19 6.69 -9.61
CA SER A 363 -20.40 7.38 -10.65
C SER A 363 -18.91 7.36 -10.31
N LEU A 364 -18.05 7.52 -11.32
CA LEU A 364 -16.60 7.55 -11.12
C LEU A 364 -16.15 8.71 -10.20
N GLU A 365 -16.93 9.78 -10.16
CA GLU A 365 -16.69 10.98 -9.36
C GLU A 365 -17.11 10.76 -7.89
N GLU A 366 -18.22 10.06 -7.64
CA GLU A 366 -18.58 9.58 -6.29
C GLU A 366 -17.62 8.50 -5.78
N GLN A 367 -17.17 7.57 -6.64
CA GLN A 367 -16.16 6.56 -6.28
C GLN A 367 -14.84 7.20 -5.85
N LEU A 368 -14.45 8.34 -6.45
CA LEU A 368 -13.28 9.11 -6.04
C LEU A 368 -13.48 9.70 -4.63
N HIS A 369 -14.56 10.44 -4.40
CA HIS A 369 -14.85 11.03 -3.08
C HIS A 369 -14.94 9.96 -1.97
N ARG A 370 -15.52 8.80 -2.25
CA ARG A 370 -15.60 7.67 -1.32
C ARG A 370 -14.23 7.05 -1.03
N LEU A 371 -13.34 6.99 -2.02
CA LEU A 371 -11.96 6.51 -1.86
C LEU A 371 -11.12 7.50 -1.04
N ASP A 372 -11.18 8.79 -1.37
CA ASP A 372 -10.44 9.84 -0.67
C ASP A 372 -10.90 9.98 0.78
N ALA A 373 -12.21 9.87 1.06
CA ALA A 373 -12.73 9.86 2.43
C ALA A 373 -12.29 8.61 3.23
N ALA A 374 -12.16 7.44 2.60
CA ALA A 374 -11.72 6.20 3.24
C ALA A 374 -10.19 6.10 3.40
N GLU A 375 -9.43 6.75 2.53
CA GLU A 375 -7.97 6.72 2.51
C GLU A 375 -7.39 8.15 2.40
N PRO A 376 -7.65 9.06 3.38
CA PRO A 376 -7.38 10.50 3.27
C PRO A 376 -5.90 10.89 3.10
N ALA A 377 -4.98 9.94 3.27
CA ALA A 377 -3.59 10.10 2.86
C ALA A 377 -3.37 10.13 1.33
N ARG A 378 -4.44 10.15 0.51
CA ARG A 378 -4.40 10.36 -0.94
C ARG A 378 -4.53 11.84 -1.37
N LEU A 379 -4.79 12.75 -0.42
CA LEU A 379 -4.93 14.21 -0.60
C LEU A 379 -3.67 14.97 -0.11
#